data_AF-A0AAD1EZS5-F1
#
_entry.id   AF-A0AAD1EZS5-F1
#
_cell.length_a   1.000
_cell.length_b   1.000
_cell.length_c   1.000
_cell.angle_alpha   90.00
_cell.angle_beta   90.00
_cell.angle_gamma   90.00
#
_symmetry.space_group_name_H-M   'P 1'
#
loop_
_entity.id
_entity.type
_entity.pdbx_description
1 polymer ?
#
loop_
_entity_poly.entity_id
_entity_poly.type
_entity_poly.pdbx_seq_one_letter_code
_entity_poly.pdbx_strand_id
1 'polypeptide(L)'
;MKPAPRLLLAVALWALSAISLLFFSGNIASLLWWAAGAVLAAFALLDLLHGWRRPPPAAQRIVPNALSVQQPHPIKVRITSADLPATVTLADHHPGDDMLTGLPCQLARAENELTEFTYHYRPSRRGPVNFGDLEFWFPSQLGFWSLRKICPARCTVPVYPDFSRLSQTQLDANHSFLLTGTRLKPRRGEGMEFHQLREYHPGDSLRQIDWKATARRRSLISREYQDEQNQQVLIMLDGGRRLGMPVGKLTGFDHALNASLLLAWSALKQKDKAGAMLFSGDQPRWLPPVQGQNGINHLLNGLYDLHPSRHASDFSLAARQLVRHSRRRALVVLVTRLQHEDRDDLLSAVGLMRRHHLVLIADMLLPEQEALARQPVEDFDQALTLCADAQEQKQRQQLHTRLRHAGALVTSATPQNMPQQLNHLYLALKRSGRL
;
A
#
# COMPACT_ATOMS: atom_id res chain seq x y z
N MET A 1 32.95 -10.70 -17.19
CA MET A 1 34.24 -10.20 -16.67
C MET A 1 34.67 -9.05 -17.54
N LYS A 2 35.40 -8.07 -17.00
CA LYS A 2 35.93 -6.94 -17.78
C LYS A 2 37.44 -6.81 -17.52
N PRO A 3 38.27 -6.45 -18.51
CA PRO A 3 39.68 -6.16 -18.26
C PRO A 3 39.78 -4.96 -17.31
N ALA A 4 40.62 -5.07 -16.29
CA ALA A 4 40.85 -4.00 -15.34
C ALA A 4 41.85 -2.97 -15.90
N PRO A 5 41.87 -1.73 -15.39
CA PRO A 5 42.82 -0.70 -15.83
C PRO A 5 44.28 -1.13 -15.73
N ARG A 6 44.64 -1.98 -14.75
CA ARG A 6 46.00 -2.50 -14.57
C ARG A 6 46.45 -3.37 -15.74
N LEU A 7 45.57 -4.20 -16.29
CA LEU A 7 45.88 -5.01 -17.47
C LEU A 7 46.07 -4.12 -18.70
N LEU A 8 45.19 -3.14 -18.89
CA LEU A 8 45.29 -2.19 -19.99
C LEU A 8 46.60 -1.38 -19.93
N LEU A 9 47.00 -0.94 -18.73
CA LEU A 9 48.28 -0.27 -18.51
C LEU A 9 49.48 -1.18 -18.75
N ALA A 10 49.44 -2.42 -18.27
CA ALA A 10 50.53 -3.38 -18.50
C ALA A 10 50.71 -3.69 -19.99
N VAL A 11 49.60 -3.86 -20.73
CA VAL A 11 49.61 -4.06 -22.17
C VAL A 11 50.09 -2.80 -22.90
N ALA A 12 49.67 -1.61 -22.45
CA ALA A 12 50.13 -0.35 -23.03
C ALA A 12 51.64 -0.11 -22.81
N LEU A 13 52.17 -0.40 -21.62
CA LEU A 13 53.59 -0.31 -21.31
C LEU A 13 54.41 -1.32 -22.12
N TRP A 14 53.91 -2.56 -22.27
CA TRP A 14 54.53 -3.56 -23.15
C TRP A 14 54.48 -3.14 -24.63
N ALA A 15 53.40 -2.52 -25.09
CA ALA A 15 53.33 -1.98 -26.45
C ALA A 15 54.28 -0.80 -26.65
N LEU A 16 54.38 0.11 -25.68
CA LEU A 16 55.31 1.25 -25.71
C LEU A 16 56.77 0.81 -25.69
N SER A 17 57.10 -0.29 -25.01
CA SER A 17 58.47 -0.83 -25.04
C SER A 17 58.88 -1.33 -26.43
N ALA A 18 57.94 -1.55 -27.36
CA ALA A 18 58.27 -1.84 -28.76
C ALA A 18 58.99 -0.68 -29.45
N ILE A 19 58.83 0.57 -28.99
CA ILE A 19 59.54 1.74 -29.53
C ILE A 19 61.06 1.57 -29.34
N SER A 20 61.50 0.91 -28.26
CA SER A 20 62.92 0.63 -28.03
C SER A 20 63.54 -0.29 -29.09
N LEU A 21 62.73 -1.11 -29.78
CA LEU A 21 63.18 -1.96 -30.88
C LEU A 21 63.58 -1.16 -32.13
N LEU A 22 63.12 0.08 -32.26
CA LEU A 22 63.55 0.99 -33.35
C LEU A 22 64.99 1.47 -33.16
N PHE A 23 65.47 1.54 -31.91
CA PHE A 23 66.82 2.02 -31.56
C PHE A 23 67.82 0.87 -31.36
N PHE A 24 67.36 -0.31 -30.95
CA PHE A 24 68.18 -1.51 -30.74
C PHE A 24 67.72 -2.64 -31.68
N SER A 25 68.18 -2.60 -32.93
CA SER A 25 67.80 -3.55 -33.99
C SER A 25 68.58 -4.88 -33.93
N GLY A 26 68.35 -5.67 -32.87
CA GLY A 26 68.91 -7.02 -32.72
C GLY A 26 67.83 -8.11 -32.55
N ASN A 27 68.02 -9.28 -33.16
CA ASN A 27 67.13 -10.45 -33.02
C ASN A 27 66.85 -10.84 -31.55
N ILE A 28 67.82 -10.58 -30.66
CA ILE A 28 67.71 -10.83 -29.23
C ILE A 28 66.70 -9.86 -28.57
N ALA A 29 66.70 -8.58 -28.97
CA ALA A 29 65.77 -7.58 -28.43
C ALA A 29 64.32 -7.90 -28.81
N SER A 30 64.08 -8.31 -30.06
CA SER A 30 62.75 -8.76 -30.50
C SER A 30 62.30 -10.02 -29.76
N LEU A 31 63.20 -10.98 -29.52
CA LEU A 31 62.89 -12.21 -28.80
C LEU A 31 62.52 -11.92 -27.33
N LEU A 32 63.27 -11.03 -26.66
CA LEU A 32 62.97 -10.60 -25.29
C LEU A 32 61.62 -9.86 -25.18
N TRP A 33 61.27 -9.04 -26.18
CA TRP A 33 59.99 -8.35 -26.21
C TRP A 33 58.81 -9.32 -26.35
N TRP A 34 58.91 -10.30 -27.26
CA TRP A 34 57.91 -11.37 -27.40
C TRP A 34 57.82 -12.24 -26.15
N ALA A 35 58.96 -12.57 -25.53
CA ALA A 35 59.00 -13.32 -24.28
C ALA A 35 58.30 -12.56 -23.14
N ALA A 36 58.54 -11.26 -23.00
CA ALA A 36 57.87 -10.41 -22.01
C ALA A 36 56.34 -10.37 -22.23
N GLY A 37 55.90 -10.29 -23.49
CA GLY A 37 54.49 -10.34 -23.85
C GLY A 37 53.85 -11.69 -23.52
N ALA A 38 54.54 -12.80 -23.84
CA ALA A 38 54.09 -14.15 -23.52
C ALA A 38 53.97 -14.37 -22.00
N VAL A 39 54.93 -13.86 -21.22
CA VAL A 39 54.88 -13.90 -19.75
C VAL A 39 53.70 -13.09 -19.21
N LEU A 40 53.48 -11.87 -19.71
CA LEU A 40 52.33 -11.05 -19.32
C LEU A 40 51.00 -11.74 -19.65
N ALA A 41 50.89 -12.33 -20.85
CA ALA A 41 49.72 -13.08 -21.28
C ALA A 41 49.48 -14.32 -20.40
N ALA A 42 50.54 -15.05 -20.05
CA ALA A 42 50.46 -16.20 -19.15
C ALA A 42 49.97 -15.79 -17.75
N PHE A 43 50.49 -14.72 -17.17
CA PHE A 43 50.00 -14.21 -15.88
C PHE A 43 48.56 -13.72 -15.95
N ALA A 44 48.18 -13.00 -17.01
CA ALA A 44 46.81 -12.57 -17.22
C ALA A 44 45.85 -13.75 -17.36
N LEU A 45 46.24 -14.81 -18.07
CA LEU A 45 45.45 -16.02 -18.24
C LEU A 45 45.34 -16.82 -16.93
N LEU A 46 46.44 -16.97 -16.18
CA LEU A 46 46.42 -17.63 -14.89
C LEU A 46 45.52 -16.89 -13.89
N ASP A 47 45.60 -15.55 -13.83
CA ASP A 47 44.72 -14.72 -12.98
C ASP A 47 43.25 -14.83 -13.39
N LEU A 48 42.97 -14.94 -14.70
CA LEU A 48 41.63 -15.18 -15.22
C LEU A 48 41.09 -16.55 -14.77
N LEU A 49 41.88 -17.61 -14.92
CA LEU A 49 41.50 -18.97 -14.54
C LEU A 49 41.26 -19.10 -13.04
N HIS A 50 42.11 -18.50 -12.21
CA HIS A 50 41.92 -18.44 -10.75
C HIS A 50 40.63 -17.70 -10.39
N GLY A 51 40.41 -16.51 -10.98
CA GLY A 51 39.20 -15.73 -10.76
C GLY A 51 37.92 -16.42 -11.22
N TRP A 52 38.00 -17.19 -12.31
CA TRP A 52 36.86 -17.94 -12.83
C TRP A 52 36.47 -19.10 -11.91
N ARG A 53 37.44 -19.86 -11.39
CA ARG A 53 37.24 -21.00 -10.49
C ARG A 53 36.75 -20.61 -9.08
N ARG A 54 36.95 -19.37 -8.64
CA ARG A 54 36.48 -18.90 -7.34
C ARG A 54 34.95 -18.99 -7.25
N PRO A 55 34.37 -19.60 -6.20
CA PRO A 55 32.92 -19.63 -6.02
C PRO A 55 32.35 -18.22 -5.81
N PRO A 56 31.06 -17.99 -6.09
CA PRO A 56 30.39 -16.76 -5.67
C PRO A 56 30.42 -16.65 -4.13
N PRO A 57 30.52 -15.44 -3.57
CA PRO A 57 30.46 -15.26 -2.12
C PRO A 57 29.15 -15.80 -1.55
N ALA A 58 29.20 -16.53 -0.44
CA ALA A 58 28.01 -16.96 0.26
C ALA A 58 27.33 -15.72 0.88
N ALA A 59 26.17 -15.36 0.35
CA ALA A 59 25.41 -14.20 0.79
C ALA A 59 23.93 -14.54 0.94
N GLN A 60 23.30 -13.97 1.97
CA GLN A 60 21.88 -14.09 2.23
C GLN A 60 21.25 -12.70 2.36
N ARG A 61 20.19 -12.48 1.60
CA ARG A 61 19.31 -11.32 1.74
C ARG A 61 18.24 -11.61 2.79
N ILE A 62 18.11 -10.72 3.76
CA ILE A 62 17.09 -10.74 4.80
C ILE A 62 16.16 -9.57 4.53
N VAL A 63 14.94 -9.89 4.09
CA VAL A 63 13.86 -8.95 3.83
C VAL A 63 12.80 -9.15 4.91
N PRO A 64 12.12 -8.08 5.38
CA PRO A 64 10.92 -8.24 6.20
C PRO A 64 9.87 -9.13 5.53
N ASN A 65 9.06 -9.83 6.31
CA ASN A 65 7.99 -10.71 5.79
C ASN A 65 6.91 -9.96 5.00
N ALA A 66 6.80 -8.66 5.22
CA ALA A 66 5.84 -7.78 4.60
C ALA A 66 6.43 -6.36 4.53
N LEU A 67 6.18 -5.67 3.43
CA LEU A 67 6.55 -4.27 3.25
C LEU A 67 5.28 -3.41 3.23
N SER A 68 5.44 -2.13 3.51
CA SER A 68 4.37 -1.12 3.40
C SER A 68 4.71 -0.14 2.28
N VAL A 69 3.73 0.11 1.42
CA VAL A 69 3.88 1.05 0.29
C VAL A 69 4.29 2.45 0.79
N GLN A 70 5.18 3.11 0.05
CA GLN A 70 5.69 4.45 0.34
C GLN A 70 6.46 4.61 1.68
N GLN A 71 6.75 3.52 2.40
CA GLN A 71 7.62 3.54 3.59
C GLN A 71 8.98 2.91 3.29
N PRO A 72 10.09 3.48 3.80
CA PRO A 72 11.40 2.86 3.69
C PRO A 72 11.50 1.66 4.64
N HIS A 73 11.92 0.51 4.12
CA HIS A 73 12.17 -0.70 4.91
C HIS A 73 13.64 -1.10 4.83
N PRO A 74 14.27 -1.48 5.95
CA PRO A 74 15.66 -1.93 5.94
C PRO A 74 15.76 -3.33 5.33
N ILE A 75 16.57 -3.44 4.28
CA ILE A 75 16.97 -4.70 3.67
C ILE A 75 18.40 -5.01 4.08
N LYS A 76 18.61 -6.16 4.72
CA LYS A 76 19.93 -6.57 5.20
C LYS A 76 20.52 -7.62 4.28
N VAL A 77 21.77 -7.47 3.91
CA VAL A 77 22.55 -8.47 3.17
C VAL A 77 23.67 -8.93 4.09
N ARG A 78 23.65 -10.22 4.45
CA ARG A 78 24.70 -10.88 5.22
C ARG A 78 25.60 -11.65 4.29
N ILE A 79 26.91 -11.43 4.39
CA ILE A 79 27.89 -12.05 3.52
C ILE A 79 28.98 -12.68 4.39
N THR A 80 29.43 -13.89 4.04
CA THR A 80 30.58 -14.51 4.69
C THR A 80 31.86 -13.73 4.34
N SER A 81 32.51 -13.13 5.34
CA SER A 81 33.68 -12.26 5.14
C SER A 81 34.87 -13.00 4.54
N ALA A 82 35.02 -14.30 4.83
CA ALA A 82 36.09 -15.13 4.28
C ALA A 82 36.04 -15.21 2.74
N ASP A 83 34.83 -15.13 2.16
CA ASP A 83 34.64 -15.19 0.71
C ASP A 83 34.90 -13.84 0.03
N LEU A 84 35.02 -12.75 0.80
CA LEU A 84 35.15 -11.40 0.28
C LEU A 84 36.62 -10.97 0.14
N PRO A 85 36.98 -10.31 -0.97
CA PRO A 85 38.22 -9.53 -1.07
C PRO A 85 38.12 -8.25 -0.23
N ALA A 86 39.22 -7.52 -0.10
CA ALA A 86 39.28 -6.29 0.72
C ALA A 86 38.21 -5.25 0.35
N THR A 87 37.97 -5.08 -0.95
CA THR A 87 36.91 -4.21 -1.48
C THR A 87 36.08 -4.97 -2.51
N VAL A 88 34.75 -4.87 -2.36
CA VAL A 88 33.78 -5.47 -3.27
C VAL A 88 32.68 -4.47 -3.57
N THR A 89 32.21 -4.41 -4.81
CA THR A 89 30.98 -3.68 -5.15
C THR A 89 29.81 -4.64 -5.08
N LEU A 90 28.78 -4.29 -4.34
CA LEU A 90 27.53 -5.03 -4.23
C LEU A 90 26.44 -4.30 -5.02
N ALA A 91 25.70 -5.03 -5.85
CA ALA A 91 24.35 -4.66 -6.26
C ALA A 91 23.38 -5.71 -5.78
N ASP A 92 22.23 -5.23 -5.32
CA ASP A 92 21.05 -6.05 -5.16
C ASP A 92 20.13 -5.78 -6.35
N HIS A 93 19.66 -6.83 -7.03
CA HIS A 93 18.63 -6.71 -8.07
C HIS A 93 17.27 -6.50 -7.39
N HIS A 94 17.13 -5.38 -6.71
CA HIS A 94 15.86 -4.95 -6.16
C HIS A 94 14.90 -4.54 -7.31
N PRO A 95 13.61 -4.40 -7.03
CA PRO A 95 12.67 -3.85 -7.99
C PRO A 95 13.03 -2.39 -8.32
N GLY A 96 13.02 -2.05 -9.61
CA GLY A 96 13.49 -0.77 -10.12
C GLY A 96 12.58 0.44 -9.83
N ASP A 97 11.71 0.35 -8.83
CA ASP A 97 10.76 1.38 -8.47
C ASP A 97 11.24 2.31 -7.34
N ASP A 98 12.40 2.02 -6.75
CA ASP A 98 13.13 2.90 -5.84
C ASP A 98 14.54 3.19 -6.36
N MET A 99 14.78 4.44 -6.76
CA MET A 99 16.09 4.90 -7.25
C MET A 99 17.02 5.35 -6.12
N LEU A 100 16.54 5.47 -4.88
CA LEU A 100 17.28 6.09 -3.76
C LEU A 100 17.93 5.07 -2.82
N THR A 101 18.11 3.83 -3.25
CA THR A 101 18.66 2.76 -2.40
C THR A 101 20.17 2.87 -2.19
N GLY A 102 20.87 3.69 -2.98
CA GLY A 102 22.33 3.85 -2.91
C GLY A 102 23.11 2.66 -3.49
N LEU A 103 22.43 1.77 -4.23
CA LEU A 103 23.04 0.65 -4.93
C LEU A 103 23.31 1.01 -6.40
N PRO A 104 24.38 0.47 -7.03
CA PRO A 104 25.43 -0.36 -6.42
C PRO A 104 26.31 0.43 -5.44
N CYS A 105 26.80 -0.24 -4.39
CA CYS A 105 27.67 0.37 -3.37
C CYS A 105 29.00 -0.37 -3.24
N GLN A 106 30.05 0.33 -2.79
CA GLN A 106 31.30 -0.30 -2.39
C GLN A 106 31.23 -0.74 -0.92
N LEU A 107 31.64 -1.97 -0.67
CA LEU A 107 31.73 -2.58 0.65
C LEU A 107 33.18 -2.92 0.94
N ALA A 108 33.62 -2.55 2.14
CA ALA A 108 34.85 -3.06 2.73
C ALA A 108 34.52 -4.36 3.47
N ARG A 109 35.38 -5.37 3.32
CA ARG A 109 35.27 -6.61 4.10
C ARG A 109 35.44 -6.29 5.59
N ALA A 110 34.53 -6.82 6.42
CA ALA A 110 34.66 -6.73 7.87
C ALA A 110 35.74 -7.68 8.41
N GLU A 111 36.30 -7.35 9.58
CA GLU A 111 37.24 -8.23 10.30
C GLU A 111 36.53 -9.44 10.92
N ASN A 112 35.23 -9.32 11.19
CA ASN A 112 34.38 -10.39 11.70
C ASN A 112 34.12 -11.46 10.63
N GLU A 113 33.65 -12.63 11.06
CA GLU A 113 33.24 -13.74 10.17
C GLU A 113 32.15 -13.34 9.17
N LEU A 114 31.30 -12.37 9.53
CA LEU A 114 30.20 -11.87 8.70
C LEU A 114 30.34 -10.38 8.44
N THR A 115 30.17 -10.01 7.17
CA THR A 115 30.01 -8.61 6.72
C THR A 115 28.51 -8.34 6.54
N GLU A 116 27.96 -7.42 7.33
CA GLU A 116 26.56 -6.99 7.21
C GLU A 116 26.46 -5.65 6.47
N PHE A 117 25.60 -5.59 5.47
CA PHE A 117 25.23 -4.35 4.79
C PHE A 117 23.72 -4.14 4.88
N THR A 118 23.29 -2.91 5.17
CA THR A 118 21.87 -2.55 5.22
C THR A 118 21.61 -1.38 4.28
N TYR A 119 20.66 -1.55 3.37
CA TYR A 119 20.11 -0.46 2.56
C TYR A 119 18.61 -0.33 2.83
N HIS A 120 18.02 0.79 2.44
CA HIS A 120 16.57 1.01 2.57
C HIS A 120 15.91 0.88 1.21
N TYR A 121 14.80 0.15 1.16
CA TYR A 121 13.96 0.01 -0.03
C TYR A 121 12.56 0.55 0.27
N ARG A 122 12.08 1.45 -0.59
CA ARG A 122 10.77 2.08 -0.50
C ARG A 122 9.90 1.66 -1.69
N PRO A 123 9.01 0.66 -1.53
CA PRO A 123 8.14 0.24 -2.62
C PRO A 123 7.18 1.37 -3.03
N SER A 124 7.08 1.59 -4.33
CA SER A 124 6.24 2.65 -4.92
C SER A 124 4.77 2.23 -5.04
N ARG A 125 4.51 0.93 -5.20
CA ARG A 125 3.20 0.33 -5.44
C ARG A 125 2.99 -0.88 -4.54
N ARG A 126 1.72 -1.20 -4.27
CA ARG A 126 1.30 -2.38 -3.50
C ARG A 126 1.32 -3.64 -4.38
N GLY A 127 1.23 -4.81 -3.74
CA GLY A 127 1.20 -6.12 -4.38
C GLY A 127 2.49 -6.93 -4.17
N PRO A 128 2.60 -8.11 -4.78
CA PRO A 128 3.80 -8.93 -4.68
C PRO A 128 4.96 -8.26 -5.42
N VAL A 129 6.09 -8.17 -4.73
CA VAL A 129 7.31 -7.56 -5.25
C VAL A 129 8.41 -8.61 -5.31
N ASN A 130 9.06 -8.73 -6.46
CA ASN A 130 10.08 -9.73 -6.73
C ASN A 130 11.46 -9.11 -6.64
N PHE A 131 12.26 -9.58 -5.71
CA PHE A 131 13.67 -9.28 -5.68
C PHE A 131 14.45 -10.36 -6.46
N GLY A 132 15.41 -9.93 -7.27
CA GLY A 132 16.30 -10.77 -8.06
C GLY A 132 17.51 -11.30 -7.27
N ASP A 133 18.61 -11.52 -7.97
CA ASP A 133 19.84 -12.07 -7.42
C ASP A 133 20.77 -10.97 -6.87
N LEU A 134 21.75 -11.36 -6.04
CA LEU A 134 22.81 -10.45 -5.60
C LEU A 134 23.97 -10.52 -6.58
N GLU A 135 24.52 -9.38 -6.96
CA GLU A 135 25.64 -9.27 -7.88
C GLU A 135 26.85 -8.63 -7.20
N PHE A 136 27.99 -9.30 -7.30
CA PHE A 136 29.24 -8.88 -6.72
C PHE A 136 30.26 -8.58 -7.82
N TRP A 137 30.90 -7.41 -7.74
CA TRP A 137 32.07 -7.09 -8.54
C TRP A 137 33.30 -6.87 -7.68
N PHE A 138 34.38 -7.55 -8.03
CA PHE A 138 35.65 -7.42 -7.32
C PHE A 138 36.85 -7.68 -8.24
N PRO A 139 38.03 -7.13 -7.92
CA PRO A 139 39.24 -7.42 -8.68
C PRO A 139 39.66 -8.89 -8.51
N SER A 140 40.27 -9.45 -9.55
CA SER A 140 41.04 -10.70 -9.47
C SER A 140 42.27 -10.54 -8.57
N GLN A 141 42.96 -11.64 -8.28
CA GLN A 141 44.05 -11.66 -7.29
C GLN A 141 45.23 -10.77 -7.71
N LEU A 142 45.61 -10.79 -9.00
CA LEU A 142 46.60 -9.86 -9.56
C LEU A 142 45.98 -8.52 -10.00
N GLY A 143 44.65 -8.43 -10.00
CA GLY A 143 43.90 -7.23 -10.36
C GLY A 143 43.90 -6.94 -11.87
N PHE A 144 44.18 -7.93 -12.72
CA PHE A 144 44.08 -7.79 -14.18
C PHE A 144 42.63 -7.86 -14.68
N TRP A 145 41.72 -8.43 -13.89
CA TRP A 145 40.32 -8.63 -14.27
C TRP A 145 39.37 -8.09 -13.20
N SER A 146 38.25 -7.53 -13.65
CA SER A 146 37.07 -7.31 -12.82
C SER A 146 36.14 -8.52 -12.96
N LEU A 147 36.04 -9.26 -11.87
CA LEU A 147 35.21 -10.46 -11.74
C LEU A 147 33.79 -10.06 -11.39
N ARG A 148 32.83 -10.79 -11.95
CA ARG A 148 31.41 -10.62 -11.68
C ARG A 148 30.87 -11.96 -11.24
N LYS A 149 30.32 -12.04 -10.03
CA LYS A 149 29.74 -13.25 -9.46
C LYS A 149 28.31 -12.97 -9.02
N ILE A 150 27.40 -13.89 -9.32
CA ILE A 150 25.99 -13.78 -8.98
C ILE A 150 25.72 -14.81 -7.88
N CYS A 151 25.12 -14.36 -6.78
CA CYS A 151 24.64 -15.22 -5.72
C CYS A 151 23.10 -15.31 -5.82
N PRO A 152 22.54 -16.53 -5.97
CA PRO A 152 21.10 -16.68 -6.03
C PRO A 152 20.46 -16.24 -4.71
N ALA A 153 19.55 -15.28 -4.78
CA ALA A 153 18.92 -14.72 -3.58
C ALA A 153 17.42 -14.44 -3.74
N ARG A 154 16.83 -14.81 -4.89
CA ARG A 154 15.47 -14.43 -5.31
C ARG A 154 14.43 -14.65 -4.21
N CYS A 155 13.63 -13.63 -3.96
CA CYS A 155 12.51 -13.74 -3.02
C CYS A 155 11.36 -12.82 -3.45
N THR A 156 10.13 -13.28 -3.20
CA THR A 156 8.92 -12.49 -3.41
C THR A 156 8.38 -12.05 -2.06
N VAL A 157 8.08 -10.75 -1.93
CA VAL A 157 7.59 -10.18 -0.68
C VAL A 157 6.31 -9.38 -0.94
N PRO A 158 5.24 -9.57 -0.16
CA PRO A 158 4.02 -8.80 -0.31
C PRO A 158 4.20 -7.37 0.20
N VAL A 159 3.74 -6.40 -0.60
CA VAL A 159 3.65 -4.98 -0.22
C VAL A 159 2.19 -4.64 0.11
N TYR A 160 1.95 -4.30 1.37
CA TYR A 160 0.65 -3.92 1.90
C TYR A 160 0.44 -2.40 1.85
N PRO A 161 -0.84 -1.96 1.93
CA PRO A 161 -1.14 -0.56 2.24
C PRO A 161 -0.55 -0.15 3.59
N ASP A 162 -0.14 1.11 3.71
CA ASP A 162 0.36 1.67 4.97
C ASP A 162 -0.79 1.93 5.95
N PHE A 163 -1.15 0.89 6.71
CA PHE A 163 -2.19 0.95 7.74
C PHE A 163 -1.70 1.63 9.04
N SER A 164 -0.38 1.82 9.20
CA SER A 164 0.23 2.29 10.45
C SER A 164 -0.09 3.75 10.75
N ARG A 165 -0.14 4.61 9.73
CA ARG A 165 -0.52 6.02 9.86
C ARG A 165 -1.98 6.18 10.31
N LEU A 166 -2.86 5.29 9.87
CA LEU A 166 -4.29 5.39 10.13
C LEU A 166 -4.65 4.95 11.56
N SER A 167 -3.99 3.90 12.09
CA SER A 167 -4.20 3.45 13.47
C SER A 167 -3.65 4.46 14.49
N GLN A 168 -2.51 5.10 14.21
CA GLN A 168 -1.92 6.13 15.08
C GLN A 168 -2.82 7.37 15.15
N THR A 169 -3.31 7.89 14.02
CA THR A 169 -4.26 9.01 14.03
C THR A 169 -5.58 8.70 14.75
N GLN A 170 -5.97 7.44 14.91
CA GLN A 170 -7.15 7.05 15.69
C GLN A 170 -6.88 6.86 17.18
N LEU A 171 -5.65 6.52 17.60
CA LEU A 171 -5.26 6.63 19.00
C LEU A 171 -5.36 8.10 19.44
N ASP A 172 -4.91 9.01 18.58
CA ASP A 172 -4.94 10.46 18.85
C ASP A 172 -6.32 11.10 18.62
N ALA A 173 -7.13 10.64 17.66
CA ALA A 173 -8.50 11.13 17.47
C ALA A 173 -9.44 10.69 18.60
N ASN A 174 -9.25 9.47 19.12
CA ASN A 174 -9.93 9.06 20.35
C ASN A 174 -9.43 9.88 21.55
N HIS A 175 -8.13 10.20 21.63
CA HIS A 175 -7.57 11.08 22.68
C HIS A 175 -7.96 12.55 22.56
N SER A 176 -8.08 13.12 21.36
CA SER A 176 -8.50 14.52 21.16
C SER A 176 -9.98 14.71 21.45
N PHE A 177 -10.82 13.70 21.14
CA PHE A 177 -12.20 13.66 21.65
C PHE A 177 -12.24 13.54 23.20
N LEU A 178 -11.23 12.91 23.82
CA LEU A 178 -11.05 12.89 25.28
C LEU A 178 -10.55 14.23 25.85
N LEU A 179 -9.86 15.07 25.06
CA LEU A 179 -9.31 16.36 25.47
C LEU A 179 -10.28 17.55 25.23
N THR A 180 -11.24 17.45 24.31
CA THR A 180 -12.30 18.47 24.10
C THR A 180 -13.47 18.36 25.10
N GLY A 181 -13.25 17.81 26.30
CA GLY A 181 -14.17 17.93 27.44
C GLY A 181 -15.52 17.21 27.34
N THR A 182 -15.86 16.58 26.22
CA THR A 182 -17.06 15.73 26.11
C THR A 182 -16.70 14.28 26.37
N ARG A 183 -16.44 13.96 27.65
CA ARG A 183 -16.48 12.58 28.14
C ARG A 183 -17.89 12.02 27.91
N LEU A 184 -18.13 11.43 26.75
CA LEU A 184 -19.28 10.55 26.56
C LEU A 184 -18.91 9.21 27.20
N LYS A 185 -19.21 9.12 28.51
CA LYS A 185 -19.46 7.82 29.16
C LYS A 185 -20.38 7.02 28.22
N PRO A 186 -20.15 5.71 28.03
CA PRO A 186 -21.16 4.86 27.40
C PRO A 186 -22.48 5.09 28.14
N ARG A 187 -23.47 5.68 27.45
CA ARG A 187 -24.79 5.90 28.02
C ARG A 187 -25.48 4.54 28.05
N ARG A 188 -25.65 4.02 29.25
CA ARG A 188 -26.40 2.79 29.52
C ARG A 188 -27.83 2.96 28.97
N GLY A 189 -28.30 2.03 28.15
CA GLY A 189 -29.71 1.95 27.71
C GLY A 189 -30.09 2.67 26.42
N GLU A 190 -29.14 3.15 25.60
CA GLU A 190 -29.43 3.74 24.26
C GLU A 190 -29.42 2.69 23.11
N GLY A 191 -29.09 1.44 23.42
CA GLY A 191 -29.13 0.35 22.45
C GLY A 191 -30.54 -0.07 22.04
N MET A 192 -30.67 -0.78 20.92
CA MET A 192 -31.94 -1.37 20.45
C MET A 192 -32.05 -2.87 20.75
N GLU A 193 -30.93 -3.54 21.05
CA GLU A 193 -30.89 -4.98 21.32
C GLU A 193 -31.13 -5.24 22.81
N PHE A 194 -32.14 -6.04 23.13
CA PHE A 194 -32.41 -6.42 24.51
C PHE A 194 -31.23 -7.21 25.10
N HIS A 195 -30.66 -6.73 26.19
CA HIS A 195 -29.55 -7.38 26.88
C HIS A 195 -30.06 -8.25 28.04
N GLN A 196 -30.71 -7.62 29.03
CA GLN A 196 -31.25 -8.31 30.20
C GLN A 196 -32.35 -7.51 30.90
N LEU A 197 -33.09 -8.18 31.79
CA LEU A 197 -33.98 -7.52 32.74
C LEU A 197 -33.20 -7.22 34.02
N ARG A 198 -33.28 -5.98 34.50
CA ARG A 198 -32.69 -5.57 35.77
C ARG A 198 -33.67 -4.78 36.62
N GLU A 199 -33.34 -4.60 37.89
CA GLU A 199 -34.11 -3.69 38.74
C GLU A 199 -34.02 -2.26 38.21
N TYR A 200 -35.17 -1.58 38.23
CA TYR A 200 -35.29 -0.17 37.86
C TYR A 200 -34.43 0.68 38.80
N HIS A 201 -33.70 1.63 38.22
CA HIS A 201 -32.99 2.64 38.99
C HIS A 201 -33.58 4.02 38.70
N PRO A 202 -33.69 4.90 39.72
CA PRO A 202 -34.09 6.29 39.50
C PRO A 202 -33.18 6.95 38.46
N GLY A 203 -33.75 7.33 37.31
CA GLY A 203 -33.03 7.84 36.15
C GLY A 203 -33.27 7.04 34.86
N ASP A 204 -33.76 5.81 34.98
CA ASP A 204 -34.22 5.01 33.83
C ASP A 204 -35.50 5.62 33.23
N SER A 205 -35.66 5.53 31.90
CA SER A 205 -36.87 6.03 31.25
C SER A 205 -38.07 5.14 31.60
N LEU A 206 -39.23 5.73 31.87
CA LEU A 206 -40.47 4.97 32.11
C LEU A 206 -40.86 4.07 30.92
N ARG A 207 -40.39 4.39 29.69
CA ARG A 207 -40.60 3.55 28.49
C ARG A 207 -39.80 2.24 28.53
N GLN A 208 -38.76 2.16 29.35
CA GLN A 208 -37.93 0.97 29.50
C GLN A 208 -38.50 0.00 30.56
N ILE A 209 -39.53 0.40 31.32
CA ILE A 209 -40.16 -0.46 32.32
C ILE A 209 -40.89 -1.62 31.63
N ASP A 210 -40.52 -2.84 32.01
CA ASP A 210 -41.27 -4.03 31.63
C ASP A 210 -42.40 -4.26 32.63
N TRP A 211 -43.60 -3.79 32.30
CA TRP A 211 -44.77 -3.92 33.18
C TRP A 211 -45.14 -5.39 33.47
N LYS A 212 -44.87 -6.31 32.55
CA LYS A 212 -45.16 -7.75 32.72
C LYS A 212 -44.19 -8.41 33.69
N ALA A 213 -42.90 -8.09 33.59
CA ALA A 213 -41.88 -8.57 34.53
C ALA A 213 -42.07 -7.94 35.92
N THR A 214 -42.40 -6.64 35.96
CA THR A 214 -42.72 -5.89 37.18
C THR A 214 -43.88 -6.53 37.95
N ALA A 215 -44.98 -6.85 37.26
CA ALA A 215 -46.14 -7.48 37.88
C ALA A 215 -45.83 -8.87 38.48
N ARG A 216 -44.91 -9.63 37.88
CA ARG A 216 -44.51 -10.96 38.36
C ARG A 216 -43.54 -10.90 39.54
N ARG A 217 -42.56 -9.99 39.48
CA ARG A 217 -41.51 -9.87 40.51
C ARG A 217 -41.91 -9.00 41.70
N ARG A 218 -43.02 -8.25 41.59
CA ARG A 218 -43.49 -7.28 42.61
C ARG A 218 -42.45 -6.19 42.95
N SER A 219 -41.50 -5.95 42.05
CA SER A 219 -40.51 -4.87 42.09
C SER A 219 -40.41 -4.25 40.70
N LEU A 220 -40.06 -2.96 40.61
CA LEU A 220 -39.93 -2.28 39.31
C LEU A 220 -38.77 -2.88 38.52
N ILE A 221 -39.06 -3.42 37.34
CA ILE A 221 -38.08 -4.02 36.43
C ILE A 221 -37.94 -3.18 35.16
N SER A 222 -36.70 -2.83 34.82
CA SER A 222 -36.35 -2.11 33.59
C SER A 222 -35.63 -3.04 32.62
N ARG A 223 -35.89 -2.86 31.32
CA ARG A 223 -35.16 -3.53 30.23
C ARG A 223 -33.86 -2.78 29.99
N GLU A 224 -32.75 -3.51 30.11
CA GLU A 224 -31.45 -3.01 29.71
C GLU A 224 -31.21 -3.36 28.25
N TYR A 225 -30.87 -2.35 27.45
CA TYR A 225 -30.55 -2.51 26.04
C TYR A 225 -29.07 -2.27 25.80
N GLN A 226 -28.49 -3.04 24.88
CA GLN A 226 -27.11 -2.92 24.41
C GLN A 226 -27.08 -2.49 22.94
N ASP A 227 -25.96 -1.91 22.53
CA ASP A 227 -25.72 -1.61 21.12
C ASP A 227 -25.81 -2.89 20.30
N GLU A 228 -26.51 -2.81 19.17
CA GLU A 228 -26.70 -3.94 18.27
C GLU A 228 -25.34 -4.39 17.69
N GLN A 229 -25.05 -5.68 17.85
CA GLN A 229 -23.83 -6.31 17.37
C GLN A 229 -24.12 -7.15 16.13
N ASN A 230 -23.07 -7.59 15.43
CA ASN A 230 -23.16 -8.45 14.24
C ASN A 230 -23.82 -7.79 13.01
N GLN A 231 -23.84 -6.45 12.95
CA GLN A 231 -24.27 -5.74 11.75
C GLN A 231 -23.30 -6.02 10.60
N GLN A 232 -23.78 -5.98 9.35
CA GLN A 232 -22.93 -6.20 8.19
C GLN A 232 -22.53 -4.88 7.54
N VAL A 233 -21.23 -4.66 7.38
CA VAL A 233 -20.65 -3.57 6.60
C VAL A 233 -19.99 -4.16 5.36
N LEU A 234 -20.52 -3.81 4.19
CA LEU A 234 -20.04 -4.25 2.89
C LEU A 234 -19.44 -3.06 2.15
N ILE A 235 -18.14 -3.12 1.88
CA ILE A 235 -17.46 -2.04 1.19
C ILE A 235 -17.35 -2.37 -0.29
N MET A 236 -17.94 -1.55 -1.14
CA MET A 236 -17.77 -1.62 -2.59
C MET A 236 -16.67 -0.64 -3.00
N LEU A 237 -15.51 -1.18 -3.33
CA LEU A 237 -14.35 -0.41 -3.78
C LEU A 237 -14.38 -0.32 -5.30
N ASP A 238 -14.39 0.91 -5.82
CA ASP A 238 -14.34 1.15 -7.26
C ASP A 238 -12.91 0.97 -7.79
N GLY A 239 -12.74 0.02 -8.72
CA GLY A 239 -11.49 -0.26 -9.41
C GLY A 239 -11.35 0.44 -10.75
N GLY A 240 -12.22 1.37 -11.13
CA GLY A 240 -12.18 2.02 -12.44
C GLY A 240 -11.05 3.04 -12.62
N ARG A 241 -10.87 3.45 -13.89
CA ARG A 241 -9.79 4.35 -14.35
C ARG A 241 -9.67 5.64 -13.57
N ARG A 242 -10.79 6.21 -13.09
CA ARG A 242 -10.78 7.50 -12.40
C ARG A 242 -9.97 7.40 -11.11
N LEU A 243 -10.18 6.36 -10.30
CA LEU A 243 -9.38 6.15 -9.09
C LEU A 243 -7.93 5.76 -9.39
N GLY A 244 -7.59 5.37 -10.62
CA GLY A 244 -6.21 5.17 -11.07
C GLY A 244 -5.36 6.44 -11.14
N MET A 245 -5.96 7.63 -11.09
CA MET A 245 -5.21 8.89 -11.14
C MET A 245 -4.32 9.08 -9.89
N PRO A 246 -3.09 9.61 -10.05
CA PRO A 246 -2.21 9.91 -8.93
C PRO A 246 -2.77 11.02 -8.04
N VAL A 247 -2.65 10.86 -6.73
CA VAL A 247 -2.95 11.84 -5.69
C VAL A 247 -1.79 11.86 -4.71
N GLY A 248 -0.85 12.79 -4.93
CA GLY A 248 0.43 12.80 -4.23
C GLY A 248 1.29 11.60 -4.62
N LYS A 249 1.71 10.80 -3.62
CA LYS A 249 2.58 9.62 -3.83
C LYS A 249 1.83 8.31 -4.09
N LEU A 250 0.51 8.33 -4.00
CA LEU A 250 -0.37 7.17 -4.13
C LEU A 250 -1.43 7.44 -5.20
N THR A 251 -2.14 6.41 -5.66
CA THR A 251 -3.32 6.63 -6.51
C THR A 251 -4.55 6.97 -5.68
N GLY A 252 -5.58 7.54 -6.30
CA GLY A 252 -6.90 7.66 -5.66
C GLY A 252 -7.39 6.31 -5.12
N PHE A 253 -7.20 5.24 -5.88
CA PHE A 253 -7.56 3.88 -5.50
C PHE A 253 -6.90 3.42 -4.20
N ASP A 254 -5.61 3.71 -4.02
CA ASP A 254 -4.90 3.38 -2.79
C ASP A 254 -5.46 4.12 -1.57
N HIS A 255 -5.88 5.38 -1.74
CA HIS A 255 -6.57 6.11 -0.67
C HIS A 255 -7.96 5.55 -0.39
N ALA A 256 -8.72 5.19 -1.43
CA ALA A 256 -10.02 4.52 -1.27
C ALA A 256 -9.86 3.20 -0.51
N LEU A 257 -8.83 2.41 -0.84
CA LEU A 257 -8.52 1.17 -0.15
C LEU A 257 -8.16 1.41 1.31
N ASN A 258 -7.32 2.40 1.61
CA ASN A 258 -6.95 2.77 2.97
C ASN A 258 -8.19 3.18 3.80
N ALA A 259 -9.08 3.99 3.23
CA ALA A 259 -10.34 4.39 3.85
C ALA A 259 -11.25 3.18 4.11
N SER A 260 -11.32 2.26 3.14
CA SER A 260 -12.07 1.01 3.23
C SER A 260 -11.55 0.10 4.34
N LEU A 261 -10.24 -0.12 4.41
CA LEU A 261 -9.61 -0.94 5.45
C LEU A 261 -9.79 -0.33 6.84
N LEU A 262 -9.73 1.00 6.96
CA LEU A 262 -9.98 1.67 8.25
C LEU A 262 -11.42 1.50 8.71
N LEU A 263 -12.38 1.65 7.81
CA LEU A 263 -13.79 1.41 8.09
C LEU A 263 -14.03 -0.05 8.49
N ALA A 264 -13.45 -1.00 7.74
CA ALA A 264 -13.54 -2.43 8.06
C ALA A 264 -12.95 -2.75 9.44
N TRP A 265 -11.78 -2.19 9.77
CA TRP A 265 -11.17 -2.35 11.08
C TRP A 265 -12.05 -1.81 12.20
N SER A 266 -12.65 -0.62 12.01
CA SER A 266 -13.59 -0.03 12.97
C SER A 266 -14.82 -0.92 13.17
N ALA A 267 -15.41 -1.41 12.08
CA ALA A 267 -16.55 -2.33 12.13
C ALA A 267 -16.21 -3.62 12.91
N LEU A 268 -15.08 -4.26 12.59
CA LEU A 268 -14.62 -5.46 13.28
C LEU A 268 -14.35 -5.22 14.77
N LYS A 269 -13.78 -4.06 15.12
CA LYS A 269 -13.56 -3.65 16.51
C LYS A 269 -14.88 -3.49 17.28
N GLN A 270 -15.91 -2.97 16.61
CA GLN A 270 -17.28 -2.87 17.14
C GLN A 270 -18.06 -4.19 17.11
N LYS A 271 -17.37 -5.32 16.88
CA LYS A 271 -17.93 -6.68 16.76
C LYS A 271 -18.94 -6.86 15.61
N ASP A 272 -18.90 -5.97 14.63
CA ASP A 272 -19.66 -6.12 13.40
C ASP A 272 -18.89 -6.97 12.38
N LYS A 273 -19.57 -7.32 11.30
CA LYS A 273 -19.01 -8.09 10.19
C LYS A 273 -18.58 -7.14 9.09
N ALA A 274 -17.37 -7.29 8.58
CA ALA A 274 -16.85 -6.48 7.49
C ALA A 274 -16.55 -7.37 6.27
N GLY A 275 -17.05 -6.99 5.11
CA GLY A 275 -16.74 -7.61 3.81
C GLY A 275 -16.41 -6.55 2.78
N ALA A 276 -15.82 -6.96 1.67
CA ALA A 276 -15.44 -6.04 0.60
C ALA A 276 -15.67 -6.64 -0.79
N MET A 277 -15.95 -5.78 -1.76
CA MET A 277 -16.10 -6.12 -3.16
C MET A 277 -15.33 -5.11 -4.00
N LEU A 278 -14.37 -5.58 -4.79
CA LEU A 278 -13.79 -4.77 -5.87
C LEU A 278 -14.63 -4.97 -7.13
N PHE A 279 -15.08 -3.87 -7.73
CA PHE A 279 -15.77 -3.88 -9.02
C PHE A 279 -15.04 -2.98 -10.02
N SER A 280 -15.28 -3.20 -11.32
CA SER A 280 -14.64 -2.42 -12.41
C SER A 280 -13.11 -2.46 -12.44
N GLY A 281 -12.48 -3.39 -11.69
CA GLY A 281 -11.05 -3.68 -11.73
C GLY A 281 -10.74 -4.82 -12.70
N ASP A 282 -9.48 -4.97 -13.11
CA ASP A 282 -9.03 -6.07 -13.98
C ASP A 282 -9.24 -7.44 -13.32
N GLN A 283 -9.29 -7.46 -11.99
CA GLN A 283 -9.55 -8.64 -11.18
C GLN A 283 -10.75 -8.37 -10.25
N PRO A 284 -11.98 -8.73 -10.64
CA PRO A 284 -13.11 -8.63 -9.73
C PRO A 284 -12.87 -9.52 -8.52
N ARG A 285 -13.17 -9.02 -7.32
CA ARG A 285 -12.90 -9.76 -6.08
C ARG A 285 -14.02 -9.56 -5.08
N TRP A 286 -14.50 -10.67 -4.53
CA TRP A 286 -15.48 -10.70 -3.45
C TRP A 286 -14.84 -11.29 -2.20
N LEU A 287 -14.88 -10.53 -1.11
CA LEU A 287 -14.47 -10.95 0.22
C LEU A 287 -15.73 -10.97 1.10
N PRO A 288 -16.23 -12.16 1.48
CA PRO A 288 -17.44 -12.26 2.27
C PRO A 288 -17.28 -11.59 3.65
N PRO A 289 -18.39 -11.13 4.27
CA PRO A 289 -18.32 -10.54 5.61
C PRO A 289 -17.69 -11.48 6.63
N VAL A 290 -16.56 -11.08 7.19
CA VAL A 290 -15.86 -11.76 8.27
C VAL A 290 -16.06 -11.04 9.59
N GLN A 291 -15.87 -11.76 10.70
CA GLN A 291 -15.95 -11.22 12.06
C GLN A 291 -14.71 -11.63 12.85
N GLY A 292 -14.44 -10.92 13.95
CA GLY A 292 -13.41 -11.29 14.90
C GLY A 292 -12.03 -10.73 14.55
N GLN A 293 -11.05 -11.03 15.41
CA GLN A 293 -9.74 -10.39 15.38
C GLN A 293 -8.95 -10.67 14.08
N ASN A 294 -9.12 -11.86 13.50
CA ASN A 294 -8.44 -12.24 12.25
C ASN A 294 -9.10 -11.69 10.98
N GLY A 295 -10.29 -11.06 11.10
CA GLY A 295 -11.03 -10.55 9.96
C GLY A 295 -10.26 -9.48 9.18
N ILE A 296 -9.49 -8.64 9.87
CA ILE A 296 -8.71 -7.57 9.21
C ILE A 296 -7.58 -8.15 8.36
N ASN A 297 -6.89 -9.19 8.84
CA ASN A 297 -5.82 -9.85 8.09
C ASN A 297 -6.37 -10.53 6.83
N HIS A 298 -7.58 -11.11 6.91
CA HIS A 298 -8.27 -11.67 5.74
C HIS A 298 -8.55 -10.60 4.68
N LEU A 299 -9.05 -9.42 5.10
CA LEU A 299 -9.30 -8.31 4.20
C LEU A 299 -8.01 -7.71 3.62
N LEU A 300 -6.97 -7.53 4.44
CA LEU A 300 -5.66 -7.04 3.97
C LEU A 300 -5.06 -7.97 2.92
N ASN A 301 -4.98 -9.27 3.21
CA ASN A 301 -4.46 -10.28 2.27
C ASN A 301 -5.34 -10.43 1.03
N GLY A 302 -6.63 -10.13 1.16
CA GLY A 302 -7.56 -10.14 0.03
C GLY A 302 -7.52 -8.88 -0.83
N LEU A 303 -6.91 -7.77 -0.39
CA LEU A 303 -6.95 -6.50 -1.12
C LEU A 303 -5.56 -5.91 -1.47
N TYR A 304 -4.47 -6.45 -0.92
CA TYR A 304 -3.13 -5.86 -1.05
C TYR A 304 -2.60 -5.83 -2.49
N ASP A 305 -2.95 -6.80 -3.32
CA ASP A 305 -2.53 -6.99 -4.71
C ASP A 305 -3.51 -6.39 -5.73
N LEU A 306 -4.56 -5.71 -5.27
CA LEU A 306 -5.53 -5.08 -6.15
C LEU A 306 -5.03 -3.72 -6.66
N HIS A 307 -5.23 -3.50 -7.96
CA HIS A 307 -4.91 -2.25 -8.66
C HIS A 307 -6.11 -1.76 -9.48
N PRO A 308 -6.21 -0.44 -9.73
CA PRO A 308 -7.24 0.11 -10.58
C PRO A 308 -7.03 -0.31 -12.05
N SER A 309 -8.12 -0.61 -12.75
CA SER A 309 -8.16 -0.88 -14.17
C SER A 309 -8.08 0.41 -14.99
N ARG A 310 -7.96 0.24 -16.32
CA ARG A 310 -8.07 1.34 -17.29
C ARG A 310 -9.51 1.54 -17.80
N HIS A 311 -10.47 0.76 -17.32
CA HIS A 311 -11.85 0.76 -17.79
C HIS A 311 -12.71 1.76 -17.01
N ALA A 312 -13.81 2.20 -17.62
CA ALA A 312 -14.85 2.95 -16.91
C ALA A 312 -15.59 2.03 -15.93
N SER A 313 -16.18 2.63 -14.90
CA SER A 313 -16.89 1.89 -13.86
C SER A 313 -18.33 1.56 -14.28
N ASP A 314 -18.78 0.33 -14.07
CA ASP A 314 -20.17 -0.10 -14.28
C ASP A 314 -20.84 -0.36 -12.92
N PHE A 315 -21.59 0.63 -12.43
CA PHE A 315 -22.22 0.60 -11.12
C PHE A 315 -23.44 -0.32 -11.09
N SER A 316 -24.20 -0.40 -12.17
CA SER A 316 -25.36 -1.31 -12.26
C SER A 316 -24.94 -2.77 -12.21
N LEU A 317 -23.86 -3.16 -12.91
CA LEU A 317 -23.31 -4.51 -12.85
C LEU A 317 -22.80 -4.83 -11.44
N ALA A 318 -22.08 -3.88 -10.82
CA ALA A 318 -21.59 -4.03 -9.46
C ALA A 318 -22.73 -4.23 -8.45
N ALA A 319 -23.81 -3.44 -8.56
CA ALA A 319 -25.00 -3.59 -7.71
C ALA A 319 -25.70 -4.95 -7.90
N ARG A 320 -25.85 -5.43 -9.15
CA ARG A 320 -26.41 -6.76 -9.43
C ARG A 320 -25.57 -7.89 -8.81
N GLN A 321 -24.25 -7.78 -8.90
CA GLN A 321 -23.33 -8.74 -8.29
C GLN A 321 -23.42 -8.71 -6.76
N LEU A 322 -23.43 -7.52 -6.15
CA LEU A 322 -23.53 -7.35 -4.70
C LEU A 322 -24.80 -8.00 -4.14
N VAL A 323 -25.98 -7.69 -4.71
CA VAL A 323 -27.27 -8.21 -4.24
C VAL A 323 -27.35 -9.73 -4.42
N ARG A 324 -26.64 -10.30 -5.40
CA ARG A 324 -26.50 -11.76 -5.54
C ARG A 324 -25.62 -12.36 -4.44
N HIS A 325 -24.53 -11.70 -4.06
CA HIS A 325 -23.60 -12.20 -3.05
C HIS A 325 -24.09 -12.00 -1.61
N SER A 326 -24.78 -10.90 -1.32
CA SER A 326 -25.29 -10.61 0.03
C SER A 326 -26.80 -10.41 0.03
N ARG A 327 -27.51 -11.38 0.63
CA ARG A 327 -28.97 -11.31 0.83
C ARG A 327 -29.38 -10.73 2.19
N ARG A 328 -28.44 -10.60 3.12
CA ARG A 328 -28.71 -10.05 4.46
C ARG A 328 -28.59 -8.53 4.41
N ARG A 329 -29.41 -7.85 5.20
CA ARG A 329 -29.32 -6.40 5.37
C ARG A 329 -27.90 -6.03 5.81
N ALA A 330 -27.37 -4.99 5.17
CA ALA A 330 -26.02 -4.50 5.39
C ALA A 330 -25.98 -2.99 5.14
N LEU A 331 -25.03 -2.31 5.77
CA LEU A 331 -24.53 -1.03 5.30
C LEU A 331 -23.60 -1.29 4.13
N VAL A 332 -24.01 -0.86 2.94
CA VAL A 332 -23.20 -0.91 1.73
C VAL A 332 -22.54 0.44 1.55
N VAL A 333 -21.21 0.46 1.60
CA VAL A 333 -20.39 1.67 1.44
C VAL A 333 -19.71 1.63 0.08
N LEU A 334 -20.21 2.42 -0.87
CA LEU A 334 -19.62 2.59 -2.20
C LEU A 334 -18.56 3.69 -2.15
N VAL A 335 -17.29 3.32 -2.30
CA VAL A 335 -16.15 4.25 -2.33
C VAL A 335 -15.71 4.43 -3.78
N THR A 336 -15.94 5.62 -4.33
CA THR A 336 -15.73 5.94 -5.75
C THR A 336 -15.44 7.44 -5.93
N ARG A 337 -15.21 7.87 -7.17
CA ARG A 337 -15.26 9.29 -7.56
C ARG A 337 -16.41 9.50 -8.52
N LEU A 338 -17.39 10.29 -8.10
CA LEU A 338 -18.60 10.54 -8.86
C LEU A 338 -18.37 11.55 -9.97
N GLN A 339 -18.97 11.31 -11.14
CA GLN A 339 -19.12 12.31 -12.18
C GLN A 339 -20.56 12.35 -12.69
N HIS A 340 -20.92 13.46 -13.34
CA HIS A 340 -22.27 13.66 -13.86
C HIS A 340 -22.67 12.59 -14.88
N GLU A 341 -21.72 12.08 -15.65
CA GLU A 341 -21.91 11.05 -16.68
C GLU A 341 -22.46 9.74 -16.10
N ASP A 342 -22.13 9.41 -14.85
CA ASP A 342 -22.52 8.14 -14.23
C ASP A 342 -23.93 8.20 -13.62
N ARG A 343 -24.63 9.34 -13.73
CA ARG A 343 -25.85 9.63 -12.98
C ARG A 343 -26.89 8.53 -13.10
N ASP A 344 -27.23 8.13 -14.32
CA ASP A 344 -28.34 7.22 -14.57
C ASP A 344 -27.97 5.77 -14.16
N ASP A 345 -26.70 5.42 -14.30
CA ASP A 345 -26.14 4.14 -13.85
C ASP A 345 -26.10 4.04 -12.32
N LEU A 346 -25.63 5.09 -11.63
CA LEU A 346 -25.63 5.17 -10.17
C LEU A 346 -27.05 5.16 -9.58
N LEU A 347 -27.99 5.89 -10.16
CA LEU A 347 -29.38 5.90 -9.70
C LEU A 347 -30.00 4.49 -9.82
N SER A 348 -29.72 3.80 -10.91
CA SER A 348 -30.14 2.41 -11.12
C SER A 348 -29.52 1.47 -10.08
N ALA A 349 -28.20 1.59 -9.86
CA ALA A 349 -27.45 0.82 -8.87
C ALA A 349 -27.99 1.03 -7.44
N VAL A 350 -28.20 2.28 -7.03
CA VAL A 350 -28.78 2.64 -5.72
C VAL A 350 -30.18 2.06 -5.57
N GLY A 351 -31.03 2.19 -6.59
CA GLY A 351 -32.39 1.65 -6.59
C GLY A 351 -32.43 0.14 -6.39
N LEU A 352 -31.45 -0.59 -6.94
CA LEU A 352 -31.31 -2.04 -6.74
C LEU A 352 -30.85 -2.38 -5.31
N MET A 353 -29.78 -1.75 -4.83
CA MET A 353 -29.19 -2.06 -3.52
C MET A 353 -30.09 -1.66 -2.34
N ARG A 354 -30.80 -0.51 -2.45
CA ARG A 354 -31.68 0.02 -1.40
C ARG A 354 -32.82 -0.92 -1.00
N ARG A 355 -33.21 -1.85 -1.87
CA ARG A 355 -34.28 -2.82 -1.58
C ARG A 355 -34.01 -3.63 -0.31
N HIS A 356 -32.72 -3.90 -0.02
CA HIS A 356 -32.31 -4.71 1.13
C HIS A 356 -31.20 -4.08 1.99
N HIS A 357 -30.51 -3.05 1.49
CA HIS A 357 -29.34 -2.48 2.14
C HIS A 357 -29.51 -1.00 2.42
N LEU A 358 -28.84 -0.52 3.48
CA LEU A 358 -28.60 0.90 3.66
C LEU A 358 -27.40 1.28 2.80
N VAL A 359 -27.57 2.19 1.84
CA VAL A 359 -26.51 2.58 0.91
C VAL A 359 -25.88 3.89 1.35
N LEU A 360 -24.55 3.89 1.50
CA LEU A 360 -23.71 5.06 1.70
C LEU A 360 -22.75 5.20 0.52
N ILE A 361 -22.75 6.35 -0.13
CA ILE A 361 -21.83 6.70 -1.21
C ILE A 361 -20.80 7.67 -0.65
N ALA A 362 -19.53 7.29 -0.77
CA ALA A 362 -18.37 8.06 -0.39
C ALA A 362 -17.66 8.55 -1.66
N ASP A 363 -17.89 9.81 -1.98
CA ASP A 363 -17.36 10.50 -3.15
C ASP A 363 -16.00 11.13 -2.85
N MET A 364 -14.94 10.61 -3.48
CA MET A 364 -13.59 11.11 -3.28
C MET A 364 -13.27 12.30 -4.18
N LEU A 365 -13.14 13.46 -3.54
CA LEU A 365 -12.83 14.72 -4.17
C LEU A 365 -11.37 14.79 -4.64
N LEU A 366 -11.06 15.66 -5.60
CA LEU A 366 -9.69 15.95 -5.99
C LEU A 366 -9.15 17.09 -5.09
N PRO A 367 -8.00 16.92 -4.41
CA PRO A 367 -7.44 17.98 -3.56
C PRO A 367 -7.16 19.30 -4.31
N GLU A 368 -6.81 19.20 -5.59
CA GLU A 368 -6.49 20.35 -6.45
C GLU A 368 -7.72 21.25 -6.70
N GLN A 369 -8.93 20.68 -6.75
CA GLN A 369 -10.17 21.44 -6.95
C GLN A 369 -10.45 22.40 -5.77
N GLU A 370 -10.10 22.03 -4.54
CA GLU A 370 -10.27 22.93 -3.39
C GLU A 370 -9.31 24.12 -3.43
N ALA A 371 -8.13 23.96 -4.04
CA ALA A 371 -7.14 25.02 -4.17
C ALA A 371 -7.51 26.01 -5.29
N LEU A 372 -8.04 25.51 -6.42
CA LEU A 372 -8.47 26.31 -7.57
C LEU A 372 -9.52 27.38 -7.19
N ALA A 373 -10.48 27.04 -6.33
CA ALA A 373 -11.53 27.96 -5.90
C ALA A 373 -11.01 29.20 -5.12
N ARG A 374 -9.76 29.19 -4.66
CA ARG A 374 -9.14 30.27 -3.88
C ARG A 374 -8.10 31.07 -4.65
N GLN A 375 -7.82 30.71 -5.90
CA GLN A 375 -6.83 31.42 -6.72
C GLN A 375 -7.43 32.70 -7.32
N PRO A 376 -6.69 33.82 -7.32
CA PRO A 376 -7.10 35.00 -8.07
C PRO A 376 -7.08 34.70 -9.58
N VAL A 377 -7.95 35.36 -10.33
CA VAL A 377 -8.04 35.21 -11.79
C VAL A 377 -7.25 36.34 -12.44
N GLU A 378 -6.14 36.01 -13.09
CA GLU A 378 -5.25 36.98 -13.73
C GLU A 378 -5.36 37.00 -15.26
N ASP A 379 -5.81 35.91 -15.87
CA ASP A 379 -5.93 35.76 -17.33
C ASP A 379 -7.21 35.01 -17.74
N PHE A 380 -7.46 34.96 -19.06
CA PHE A 380 -8.64 34.30 -19.63
C PHE A 380 -8.63 32.77 -19.45
N ASP A 381 -7.46 32.14 -19.49
CA ASP A 381 -7.34 30.69 -19.34
C ASP A 381 -7.62 30.24 -17.90
N GLN A 382 -7.20 31.04 -16.92
CA GLN A 382 -7.54 30.90 -15.50
C GLN A 382 -9.04 31.11 -15.29
N ALA A 383 -9.65 32.11 -15.94
CA ALA A 383 -11.08 32.32 -15.88
C ALA A 383 -11.86 31.11 -16.44
N LEU A 384 -11.45 30.57 -17.58
CA LEU A 384 -12.04 29.37 -18.19
C LEU A 384 -11.91 28.16 -17.27
N THR A 385 -10.74 27.94 -16.68
CA THR A 385 -10.47 26.81 -15.77
C THR A 385 -11.35 26.90 -14.52
N LEU A 386 -11.46 28.09 -13.92
CA LEU A 386 -12.30 28.33 -12.76
C LEU A 386 -13.80 28.13 -13.08
N CYS A 387 -14.27 28.62 -14.23
CA CYS A 387 -15.64 28.41 -14.67
C CYS A 387 -15.97 26.94 -14.92
N ALA A 388 -15.04 26.19 -15.52
CA ALA A 388 -15.18 24.75 -15.74
C ALA A 388 -15.28 23.98 -14.41
N ASP A 389 -14.41 24.28 -13.44
CA ASP A 389 -14.48 23.69 -12.11
C ASP A 389 -15.80 24.03 -11.40
N ALA A 390 -16.22 25.30 -11.42
CA ALA A 390 -17.50 25.72 -10.82
C ALA A 390 -18.71 24.99 -11.44
N GLN A 391 -18.69 24.77 -12.76
CA GLN A 391 -19.72 23.98 -13.44
C GLN A 391 -19.69 22.51 -13.01
N GLU A 392 -18.52 21.88 -12.91
CA GLU A 392 -18.37 20.50 -12.43
C GLU A 392 -18.86 20.36 -10.98
N GLN A 393 -18.50 21.29 -10.10
CA GLN A 393 -18.97 21.34 -8.72
C GLN A 393 -20.50 21.41 -8.64
N LYS A 394 -21.13 22.27 -9.45
CA LYS A 394 -22.59 22.39 -9.51
C LYS A 394 -23.25 21.09 -9.99
N GLN A 395 -22.72 20.49 -11.05
CA GLN A 395 -23.23 19.21 -11.57
C GLN A 395 -23.11 18.08 -10.54
N ARG A 396 -22.00 18.05 -9.79
CA ARG A 396 -21.77 17.08 -8.71
C ARG A 396 -22.72 17.28 -7.54
N GLN A 397 -22.96 18.52 -7.11
CA GLN A 397 -23.96 18.82 -6.07
C GLN A 397 -25.37 18.39 -6.49
N GLN A 398 -25.75 18.62 -7.75
CA GLN A 398 -27.02 18.13 -8.29
C GLN A 398 -27.12 16.60 -8.27
N LEU A 399 -26.03 15.91 -8.64
CA LEU A 399 -25.96 14.46 -8.56
C LEU A 399 -26.11 13.96 -7.12
N HIS A 400 -25.40 14.56 -6.15
CA HIS A 400 -25.53 14.22 -4.73
C HIS A 400 -26.97 14.38 -4.24
N THR A 401 -27.63 15.48 -4.59
CA THR A 401 -29.04 15.73 -4.23
C THR A 401 -29.96 14.66 -4.82
N ARG A 402 -29.77 14.29 -6.09
CA ARG A 402 -30.55 13.21 -6.72
C ARG A 402 -30.32 11.86 -6.06
N LEU A 403 -29.08 11.52 -5.72
CA LEU A 403 -28.74 10.27 -5.01
C LEU A 403 -29.36 10.24 -3.60
N ARG A 404 -29.40 11.37 -2.90
CA ARG A 404 -30.09 11.50 -1.61
C ARG A 404 -31.61 11.33 -1.76
N HIS A 405 -32.22 11.90 -2.79
CA HIS A 405 -33.65 11.67 -3.10
C HIS A 405 -33.95 10.22 -3.49
N ALA A 406 -33.05 9.56 -4.22
CA ALA A 406 -33.11 8.11 -4.45
C ALA A 406 -32.89 7.29 -3.18
N GLY A 407 -32.47 7.95 -2.10
CA GLY A 407 -32.45 7.43 -0.76
C GLY A 407 -31.14 6.78 -0.32
N ALA A 408 -30.04 7.11 -1.00
CA ALA A 408 -28.69 6.85 -0.51
C ALA A 408 -28.23 7.95 0.45
N LEU A 409 -27.36 7.60 1.39
CA LEU A 409 -26.54 8.57 2.12
C LEU A 409 -25.37 8.96 1.22
N VAL A 410 -25.02 10.24 1.16
CA VAL A 410 -23.93 10.74 0.31
C VAL A 410 -23.02 11.64 1.11
N THR A 411 -21.73 11.30 1.14
CA THR A 411 -20.66 12.10 1.73
C THR A 411 -19.56 12.32 0.71
N SER A 412 -18.88 13.45 0.81
CA SER A 412 -17.73 13.77 -0.02
C SER A 412 -16.60 14.31 0.85
N ALA A 413 -15.38 13.87 0.57
CA ALA A 413 -14.18 14.33 1.27
C ALA A 413 -12.95 14.13 0.37
N THR A 414 -11.87 14.83 0.69
CA THR A 414 -10.57 14.56 0.08
C THR A 414 -10.04 13.17 0.49
N PRO A 415 -9.16 12.55 -0.31
CA PRO A 415 -8.59 11.23 -0.03
C PRO A 415 -7.95 11.11 1.36
N GLN A 416 -7.37 12.20 1.87
CA GLN A 416 -6.75 12.27 3.20
C GLN A 416 -7.79 12.23 4.32
N ASN A 417 -8.96 12.85 4.13
CA ASN A 417 -10.00 12.99 5.15
C ASN A 417 -11.09 11.91 5.07
N MET A 418 -11.20 11.23 3.92
CA MET A 418 -12.19 10.18 3.68
C MET A 418 -12.21 9.06 4.74
N PRO A 419 -11.05 8.53 5.22
CA PRO A 419 -11.05 7.49 6.25
C PRO A 419 -11.75 7.93 7.55
N GLN A 420 -11.48 9.17 8.00
CA GLN A 420 -12.08 9.72 9.22
C GLN A 420 -13.59 9.97 9.03
N GLN A 421 -13.97 10.53 7.88
CA GLN A 421 -15.35 10.81 7.52
C GLN A 421 -16.22 9.54 7.49
N LEU A 422 -15.73 8.47 6.84
CA LEU A 422 -16.42 7.18 6.78
C LEU A 422 -16.60 6.57 8.16
N ASN A 423 -15.55 6.60 8.99
CA ASN A 423 -15.62 6.07 10.34
C ASN A 423 -16.63 6.84 11.21
N HIS A 424 -16.64 8.17 11.12
CA HIS A 424 -17.60 9.00 11.82
C HIS A 424 -19.05 8.66 11.43
N LEU A 425 -19.33 8.57 10.13
CA LEU A 425 -20.68 8.24 9.64
C LEU A 425 -21.11 6.83 10.05
N TYR A 426 -20.21 5.85 9.98
CA TYR A 426 -20.51 4.50 10.44
C TYR A 426 -20.91 4.48 11.93
N LEU A 427 -20.11 5.12 12.80
CA LEU A 427 -20.42 5.21 14.23
C LEU A 427 -21.70 5.99 14.50
N ALA A 428 -21.96 7.07 13.75
CA ALA A 428 -23.21 7.83 13.86
C ALA A 428 -24.43 7.00 13.45
N LEU A 429 -24.34 6.25 12.36
CA LEU A 429 -25.41 5.34 11.91
C LEU A 429 -25.67 4.24 12.93
N LYS A 430 -24.62 3.65 13.49
CA LYS A 430 -24.72 2.64 14.54
C LYS A 430 -25.44 3.17 15.78
N ARG A 431 -25.03 4.35 16.28
CA ARG A 431 -25.68 5.02 17.43
C ARG A 431 -27.14 5.37 17.17
N SER A 432 -27.49 5.71 15.92
CA SER A 432 -28.86 6.06 15.56
C SER A 432 -29.80 4.85 15.39
N GLY A 433 -29.30 3.62 15.52
CA GLY A 433 -30.09 2.39 15.29
C GLY A 433 -30.56 2.21 13.86
N ARG A 434 -29.89 2.84 12.88
CA ARG A 434 -30.25 2.78 11.46
C ARG A 434 -29.61 1.60 10.71
N LEU A 435 -28.61 0.96 11.30
CA LEU A 435 -27.89 -0.17 10.69
C LEU A 435 -28.75 -1.42 10.68
#